data_AF-A0A353H1X5-F1
#
_entry.id   AF-A0A353H1X5-F1
#
_cell.length_a   1.000
_cell.length_b   1.000
_cell.length_c   1.000
_cell.angle_alpha   90.00
_cell.angle_beta   90.00
_cell.angle_gamma   90.00
#
_symmetry.space_group_name_H-M   'P 1'
#
loop_
_entity.id
_entity.type
_entity.pdbx_description
1 polymer ?
#
loop_
_entity_poly.entity_id
_entity_poly.type
_entity_poly.pdbx_seq_one_letter_code
_entity_poly.pdbx_strand_id
1 'polypeptide(L)'
;ADRVGKIQLVVISQALSIPFLYILGFSSWFPLVTAAYYIRVGLMNMSGPVYQTYVLEKVKPEARATIASLISMANSFGWALSPTISGMLQVRYGFGPSFTGTIVLYCLSTFLYWWYFWKAFKPKSQAEQLPG
;
A
#
# COMPACT_ATOMS: atom_id res chain seq x y z
N ALA A 1 10.45 10.45 -12.45
CA ALA A 1 9.42 10.12 -11.44
C ALA A 1 8.13 10.91 -11.66
N ASP A 2 8.14 12.03 -12.41
CA ASP A 2 6.98 12.93 -12.57
C ASP A 2 5.90 12.51 -13.59
N ARG A 3 5.97 11.33 -14.20
CA ARG A 3 4.95 10.86 -15.17
C ARG A 3 3.86 9.97 -14.57
N VAL A 4 4.04 9.49 -13.34
CA VAL A 4 3.05 8.68 -12.61
C VAL A 4 2.74 9.45 -11.33
N GLY A 5 1.50 9.90 -11.18
CA GLY A 5 1.09 10.66 -9.99
C GLY A 5 1.42 9.87 -8.72
N LYS A 6 1.90 10.55 -7.66
CA LYS A 6 2.34 9.90 -6.40
C LYS A 6 1.33 8.89 -5.85
N ILE A 7 0.04 9.18 -5.97
CA ILE A 7 -1.05 8.26 -5.61
C ILE A 7 -1.10 7.06 -6.55
N GLN A 8 -0.97 7.27 -7.87
CA GLN A 8 -1.01 6.18 -8.85
C GLN A 8 0.10 5.16 -8.55
N LEU A 9 1.29 5.62 -8.16
CA LEU A 9 2.38 4.74 -7.75
C LEU A 9 2.02 3.90 -6.52
N VAL A 10 1.38 4.51 -5.51
CA VAL A 10 0.91 3.82 -4.30
C VAL A 10 -0.22 2.83 -4.59
N VAL A 11 -1.12 3.14 -5.52
CA VAL A 11 -2.21 2.24 -5.90
C VAL A 11 -1.69 1.07 -6.73
N ILE A 12 -0.82 1.32 -7.70
CA ILE A 12 -0.22 0.27 -8.53
C ILE A 12 0.61 -0.68 -7.67
N SER A 13 1.40 -0.17 -6.71
CA SER A 13 2.20 -1.00 -5.83
C SER A 13 1.35 -1.85 -4.89
N GLN A 14 0.24 -1.31 -4.36
CA GLN A 14 -0.72 -2.08 -3.57
C GLN A 14 -1.40 -3.17 -4.40
N ALA A 15 -1.86 -2.83 -5.60
CA ALA A 15 -2.50 -3.80 -6.51
C ALA A 15 -1.51 -4.91 -6.91
N LEU A 16 -0.27 -4.55 -7.24
CA LEU A 16 0.78 -5.51 -7.59
C LEU A 16 1.19 -6.39 -6.39
N SER A 17 0.96 -5.94 -5.16
CA SER A 17 1.24 -6.70 -3.94
C SER A 17 0.23 -7.83 -3.65
N ILE A 18 -0.95 -7.80 -4.27
CA ILE A 18 -2.02 -8.81 -4.10
C ILE A 18 -1.58 -10.20 -4.62
N PRO A 19 -1.08 -10.37 -5.86
CA PRO A 19 -0.61 -11.68 -6.33
C PRO A 19 0.55 -12.21 -5.49
N PHE A 20 1.46 -11.36 -5.00
CA PHE A 20 2.54 -11.79 -4.12
C PHE A 20 2.03 -12.27 -2.76
N LEU A 21 0.97 -11.68 -2.19
CA LEU A 21 0.32 -12.18 -0.98
C LEU A 21 -0.29 -13.57 -1.18
N TYR A 22 -0.92 -13.78 -2.32
CA TYR A 22 -1.48 -15.08 -2.66
C TYR A 22 -0.38 -16.15 -2.71
N ILE A 23 0.74 -15.83 -3.38
CA ILE A 23 1.92 -16.72 -3.42
C ILE A 23 2.45 -16.99 -2.01
N LEU A 24 2.56 -15.97 -1.16
CA LEU A 24 3.03 -16.11 0.23
C LEU A 24 2.14 -17.02 1.09
N GLY A 25 0.82 -16.93 0.92
CA GLY A 25 -0.13 -17.66 1.77
C GLY A 25 -0.46 -19.07 1.30
N PHE A 26 -0.32 -19.35 0.01
CA PHE A 26 -0.85 -20.58 -0.60
C PHE A 26 0.17 -21.36 -1.43
N SER A 27 1.38 -20.85 -1.67
CA SER A 27 2.44 -21.60 -2.35
C SER A 27 3.24 -22.45 -1.35
N SER A 28 3.48 -23.71 -1.70
CA SER A 28 4.40 -24.59 -0.96
C SER A 28 5.85 -24.52 -1.47
N TRP A 29 6.12 -23.74 -2.52
CA TRP A 29 7.45 -23.67 -3.13
C TRP A 29 8.31 -22.56 -2.53
N PHE A 30 9.28 -22.94 -1.68
CA PHE A 30 10.07 -22.02 -0.86
C PHE A 30 10.83 -20.91 -1.63
N PRO A 31 11.54 -21.18 -2.74
CA PRO A 31 12.19 -20.14 -3.54
C PRO A 31 11.21 -19.11 -4.09
N LEU A 32 10.04 -19.56 -4.55
CA LEU A 32 9.00 -18.69 -5.09
C LEU A 32 8.41 -17.78 -4.01
N VAL A 33 8.15 -18.32 -2.82
CA VAL A 33 7.68 -17.56 -1.66
C VAL A 33 8.71 -16.51 -1.23
N THR A 34 9.99 -16.89 -1.17
CA THR A 34 11.09 -15.99 -0.81
C THR A 34 11.23 -14.84 -1.82
N ALA A 35 11.20 -15.14 -3.12
CA ALA A 35 11.26 -14.10 -4.16
C ALA A 35 10.04 -13.16 -4.08
N ALA A 36 8.83 -13.70 -3.91
CA ALA A 36 7.62 -12.92 -3.75
C ALA A 36 7.67 -12.00 -2.51
N TYR A 37 8.23 -12.49 -1.41
CA TYR A 37 8.45 -11.70 -0.19
C TYR A 37 9.32 -10.47 -0.48
N TYR A 38 10.50 -10.66 -1.07
CA TYR A 38 11.42 -9.54 -1.34
C TYR A 38 10.83 -8.51 -2.30
N ILE A 39 10.16 -8.96 -3.36
CA ILE A 39 9.51 -8.05 -4.31
C ILE A 39 8.41 -7.23 -3.59
N ARG A 40 7.56 -7.88 -2.80
CA ARG A 40 6.52 -7.21 -2.01
C ARG A 40 7.11 -6.18 -1.04
N VAL A 41 8.16 -6.53 -0.31
CA VAL A 41 8.84 -5.62 0.62
C VAL A 41 9.43 -4.43 -0.12
N GLY A 42 10.08 -4.63 -1.27
CA GLY A 42 10.60 -3.56 -2.10
C GLY A 42 9.51 -2.60 -2.59
N LEU A 43 8.39 -3.15 -3.08
CA LEU A 43 7.23 -2.36 -3.52
C LEU A 43 6.63 -1.53 -2.38
N MET A 44 6.46 -2.13 -1.19
CA MET A 44 5.91 -1.43 -0.03
C MET A 44 6.84 -0.34 0.50
N ASN A 45 8.15 -0.61 0.61
CA ASN A 45 9.13 0.36 1.07
C ASN A 45 9.27 1.56 0.13
N MET A 46 9.09 1.36 -1.17
CA MET A 46 9.08 2.47 -2.13
C MET A 46 7.82 3.35 -2.01
N SER A 47 6.68 2.75 -1.64
CA SER A 47 5.38 3.42 -1.64
C SER A 47 5.12 4.26 -0.40
N GLY A 48 5.66 3.86 0.75
CA GLY A 48 5.48 4.55 2.03
C GLY A 48 5.94 6.02 2.00
N PRO A 49 7.20 6.32 1.63
CA PRO A 49 7.71 7.69 1.56
C PRO A 49 6.99 8.56 0.54
N VAL A 50 6.61 7.98 -0.60
CA VAL A 50 5.85 8.68 -1.66
C VAL A 50 4.47 9.11 -1.15
N TYR A 51 3.78 8.23 -0.43
CA TYR A 51 2.49 8.53 0.18
C TYR A 51 2.61 9.63 1.25
N GLN A 52 3.55 9.49 2.19
CA GLN A 52 3.77 10.49 3.24
C GLN A 52 4.07 11.87 2.65
N THR A 53 4.93 11.94 1.64
CA THR A 53 5.27 13.20 0.97
C THR A 53 4.03 13.82 0.32
N TYR A 54 3.23 13.03 -0.38
CA TYR A 54 1.98 13.50 -1.01
C TYR A 54 0.98 14.05 0.02
N VAL A 55 0.82 13.39 1.17
CA VAL A 55 -0.07 13.88 2.23
C VAL A 55 0.45 15.21 2.80
N LEU A 56 1.74 15.32 3.11
CA LEU A 56 2.33 16.53 3.68
C LEU A 56 2.34 17.73 2.72
N GLU A 57 2.38 17.49 1.41
CA GLU A 57 2.22 18.54 0.38
C GLU A 57 0.83 19.19 0.40
N LYS A 58 -0.20 18.46 0.84
CA LYS A 58 -1.58 18.96 0.94
C LYS A 58 -1.92 19.60 2.28
N VAL A 59 -0.98 19.60 3.23
CA VAL A 59 -1.19 20.09 4.60
C VAL A 59 -0.41 21.39 4.81
N LYS A 60 -1.05 22.35 5.48
CA LYS A 60 -0.41 23.62 5.86
C LYS A 60 0.86 23.38 6.69
N PRO A 61 1.92 24.19 6.55
CA PRO A 61 3.19 23.97 7.23
C PRO A 61 3.05 23.72 8.75
N GLU A 62 2.14 24.44 9.40
CA GLU A 62 1.90 24.40 10.84
C GLU A 62 1.29 23.07 11.30
N ALA A 63 0.53 22.40 10.42
CA ALA A 63 -0.16 21.15 10.72
C ALA A 63 0.64 19.90 10.31
N ARG A 64 1.77 20.05 9.59
CA ARG A 64 2.57 18.92 9.08
C ARG A 64 3.09 18.02 10.20
N ALA A 65 3.56 18.60 11.30
CA ALA A 65 4.06 17.83 12.44
C ALA A 65 2.95 16.96 13.07
N THR A 66 1.76 17.53 13.24
CA THR A 66 0.58 16.82 13.78
C THR A 66 0.12 15.71 12.86
N ILE A 67 0.09 15.94 11.54
CA ILE A 67 -0.30 14.90 10.59
C ILE A 67 0.76 13.79 10.52
N ALA A 68 2.05 14.14 10.53
CA ALA A 68 3.13 13.17 10.57
C ALA A 68 3.08 12.29 11.84
N SER A 69 2.83 12.88 13.00
CA SER A 69 2.69 12.12 14.25
C SER A 69 1.47 11.21 14.23
N LEU A 70 0.34 11.67 13.69
CA LEU A 70 -0.87 10.84 13.56
C LEU A 70 -0.64 9.64 12.63
N ILE A 71 0.02 9.85 11.48
CA ILE A 71 0.39 8.76 10.56
C ILE A 71 1.33 7.77 11.25
N SER A 72 2.35 8.27 11.97
CA SER A 72 3.27 7.42 12.71
C SER A 72 2.56 6.62 13.80
N MET A 73 1.66 7.23 14.57
CA MET A 73 0.86 6.54 15.58
C MET A 73 0.00 5.44 14.97
N ALA A 74 -0.69 5.72 13.86
CA ALA A 74 -1.49 4.73 13.16
C ALA A 74 -0.65 3.53 12.68
N ASN A 75 0.54 3.80 12.13
CA ASN A 75 1.49 2.74 11.74
C ASN A 75 2.00 1.94 12.93
N SER A 76 2.42 2.61 14.02
CA SER A 76 2.89 1.95 15.24
C SER A 76 1.83 1.05 15.85
N PHE A 77 0.57 1.50 15.85
CA PHE A 77 -0.56 0.70 16.34
C PHE A 77 -0.78 -0.54 15.47
N GLY A 78 -0.74 -0.39 14.14
CA GLY A 78 -0.80 -1.51 13.21
C GLY A 78 0.31 -2.54 13.46
N TRP A 79 1.55 -2.07 13.62
CA TRP A 79 2.71 -2.92 13.91
C TRP A 79 2.64 -3.60 15.28
N ALA A 80 2.12 -2.94 16.30
CA ALA A 80 1.99 -3.51 17.64
C ALA A 80 0.94 -4.62 17.69
N LEU A 81 -0.19 -4.44 17.00
CA LEU A 81 -1.28 -5.42 17.02
C LEU A 81 -1.10 -6.57 16.03
N SER A 82 -0.42 -6.32 14.90
CA SER A 82 -0.33 -7.31 13.81
C SER A 82 0.26 -8.65 14.23
N PRO A 83 1.39 -8.74 14.97
CA PRO A 83 1.95 -10.03 15.39
C PRO A 83 1.03 -10.79 16.34
N THR A 84 0.36 -10.10 17.25
CA THR A 84 -0.52 -10.72 18.24
C THR A 84 -1.75 -11.33 17.59
N ILE A 85 -2.43 -10.56 16.72
CA ILE A 85 -3.62 -11.04 16.00
C ILE A 85 -3.23 -12.15 15.02
N SER A 86 -2.18 -11.93 14.23
CA SER A 86 -1.72 -12.89 13.24
C SER A 86 -1.21 -14.19 13.88
N GLY A 87 -0.48 -14.09 14.99
CA GLY A 87 0.00 -15.26 15.75
C GLY A 87 -1.14 -16.07 16.34
N MET A 88 -2.16 -15.42 16.93
CA MET A 88 -3.35 -16.13 17.44
C MET A 88 -4.06 -16.89 16.32
N LEU A 89 -4.22 -16.26 15.16
CA LEU A 89 -4.91 -16.84 14.01
C LEU A 89 -4.09 -18.00 13.41
N GLN A 90 -2.77 -17.84 13.33
CA GLN A 90 -1.83 -18.87 12.87
C GLN A 90 -1.84 -20.10 13.77
N VAL A 91 -1.83 -19.92 15.09
CA VAL A 91 -1.83 -21.04 16.06
C VAL A 91 -3.14 -21.81 16.01
N ARG A 92 -4.28 -21.13 15.87
CA ARG A 92 -5.61 -21.77 15.93
C ARG A 92 -6.10 -22.31 14.59
N TYR A 93 -5.74 -21.67 13.49
CA TYR A 93 -6.32 -21.94 12.17
C TYR A 93 -5.28 -22.04 11.04
N GLY A 94 -3.99 -22.01 11.37
CA GLY A 94 -2.91 -21.97 10.39
C GLY A 94 -2.79 -20.61 9.68
N PHE A 95 -1.90 -20.53 8.69
CA PHE A 95 -1.58 -19.28 8.01
C PHE A 95 -2.68 -18.77 7.07
N GLY A 96 -3.55 -19.67 6.57
CA GLY A 96 -4.55 -19.37 5.54
C GLY A 96 -5.46 -18.18 5.88
N PRO A 97 -6.09 -18.12 7.07
CA PRO A 97 -6.96 -17.00 7.45
C PRO A 97 -6.24 -15.66 7.57
N SER A 98 -4.98 -15.63 8.02
CA SER A 98 -4.18 -14.39 8.12
C SER A 98 -3.88 -13.81 6.74
N PHE A 99 -3.50 -14.67 5.80
CA PHE A 99 -3.28 -14.26 4.41
C PHE A 99 -4.58 -13.87 3.72
N THR A 100 -5.66 -14.62 3.92
CA THR A 100 -6.98 -14.30 3.35
C THR A 100 -7.48 -12.94 3.84
N GLY A 101 -7.40 -12.68 5.15
CA GLY A 101 -7.78 -11.39 5.73
C GLY A 101 -6.94 -10.23 5.15
N THR A 102 -5.63 -10.45 5.01
CA THR A 102 -4.73 -9.45 4.39
C THR A 102 -5.09 -9.18 2.94
N ILE A 103 -5.39 -10.23 2.16
CA ILE A 103 -5.82 -10.10 0.75
C ILE A 103 -7.13 -9.32 0.66
N VAL A 104 -8.13 -9.64 1.48
CA VAL A 104 -9.42 -8.92 1.51
C VAL A 104 -9.24 -7.45 1.82
N LEU A 105 -8.43 -7.11 2.84
CA LEU A 105 -8.12 -5.73 3.20
C LEU A 105 -7.40 -4.98 2.07
N TYR A 106 -6.45 -5.64 1.39
CA TYR A 106 -5.75 -5.06 0.24
C TYR A 106 -6.69 -4.83 -0.95
N CYS A 107 -7.59 -5.78 -1.23
CA CYS A 107 -8.62 -5.62 -2.25
C CYS A 107 -9.56 -4.45 -1.91
N LEU A 108 -10.00 -4.34 -0.66
CA LEU A 108 -10.86 -3.25 -0.20
C LEU A 108 -10.14 -1.90 -0.28
N SER A 109 -8.90 -1.82 0.20
CA SER A 109 -8.05 -0.61 0.09
C SER A 109 -7.92 -0.19 -1.37
N THR A 110 -7.51 -1.13 -2.24
CA THR A 110 -7.33 -0.88 -3.67
C THR A 110 -8.63 -0.41 -4.32
N PHE A 111 -9.77 -1.03 -3.98
CA PHE A 111 -11.09 -0.64 -4.46
C PHE A 111 -11.49 0.77 -3.98
N LEU A 112 -11.26 1.12 -2.72
CA LEU A 112 -11.56 2.45 -2.18
C LEU A 112 -10.68 3.52 -2.84
N TYR A 113 -9.39 3.26 -3.00
CA TYR A 113 -8.49 4.15 -3.72
C TYR A 113 -8.92 4.32 -5.18
N TRP A 114 -9.25 3.23 -5.85
CA TRP A 114 -9.78 3.24 -7.21
C TRP A 114 -11.04 4.09 -7.27
N TRP A 115 -12.06 3.81 -6.46
CA TRP A 115 -13.33 4.52 -6.46
C TRP A 115 -13.19 6.01 -6.15
N TYR A 116 -12.41 6.37 -5.13
CA TYR A 116 -12.23 7.76 -4.70
C TYR A 116 -11.43 8.57 -5.73
N PHE A 117 -10.41 7.96 -6.35
CA PHE A 117 -9.53 8.65 -7.29
C PHE A 117 -9.87 8.43 -8.78
N TRP A 118 -10.82 7.56 -9.15
CA TRP A 118 -11.22 7.32 -10.55
C TRP A 118 -11.68 8.61 -11.26
N LYS A 119 -12.23 9.58 -10.52
CA LYS A 119 -12.53 10.93 -11.07
C LYS A 119 -11.29 11.80 -11.31
N ALA A 120 -10.20 11.58 -10.59
CA ALA A 120 -8.92 12.27 -10.75
C ALA A 120 -8.01 11.59 -11.81
N PHE A 121 -8.39 10.41 -12.30
CA PHE A 121 -7.65 9.63 -13.30
C PHE A 121 -7.89 10.06 -14.75
N LYS A 122 -8.59 11.18 -15.00
CA LYS A 122 -8.58 11.76 -16.35
C LYS A 122 -7.13 12.13 -16.68
N PRO A 123 -6.49 11.49 -17.68
CA PRO A 123 -5.17 11.91 -18.10
C PRO A 123 -5.28 13.39 -18.48
N LYS A 124 -4.42 14.24 -17.92
CA LYS A 124 -4.25 15.59 -18.44
C LYS A 124 -3.84 15.42 -19.90
N SER A 125 -4.78 15.67 -20.81
CA SER A 125 -4.51 15.69 -22.24
C SER A 125 -3.32 16.61 -22.45
N GLN A 126 -2.28 16.08 -23.06
CA GLN A 126 -0.97 16.69 -23.26
C GLN A 126 -0.99 17.85 -24.27
N ALA A 127 -2.15 18.49 -24.46
CA ALA A 127 -2.41 19.50 -25.48
C ALA A 127 -2.17 20.95 -25.01
N GLU A 128 -1.81 21.18 -23.73
CA GLU A 128 -1.66 22.53 -23.16
C GLU A 128 -0.23 22.79 -22.66
N GLN A 129 0.75 22.25 -23.38
CA GLN A 129 2.17 22.57 -23.25
C GLN A 129 2.77 22.78 -24.64
N LEU A 130 2.25 23.77 -25.37
CA LEU A 130 2.99 24.42 -26.45
C LEU A 130 3.15 25.90 -26.07
N PRO A 131 4.38 26.40 -25.86
CA PRO A 131 4.60 27.83 -25.76
C PRO A 131 4.38 28.44 -27.16
N GLY A 132 3.41 29.34 -27.26
CA GLY A 132 3.35 30.36 -28.32
C GLY A 132 4.14 31.59 -27.90
#